data_AF-A0A268F8K3-F1
#
_entry.id   AF-A0A268F8K3-F1
#
_cell.length_a   1.000
_cell.length_b   1.000
_cell.length_c   1.000
_cell.angle_alpha   90.00
_cell.angle_beta   90.00
_cell.angle_gamma   90.00
#
_symmetry.space_group_name_H-M   'P 1'
#
loop_
_entity.id
_entity.type
_entity.pdbx_description
1 polymer ?
#
loop_
_entity_poly.entity_id
_entity_poly.type
_entity_poly.pdbx_seq_one_letter_code
_entity_poly.pdbx_strand_id
1 'polypeptide(L)'
;MHHRIWNNPAYFRYLFFILFIISIILNRYILQNHDNYFILYILCSIFLGLGFYNSSLWKIVMLTFLVVICRFFFIPDPHTSSMLTFITYLLTYLLITFISVAFMSRVQRVMEDNLALTKVLSNALDSRDSYTMHHSKNVAKYAMQIAKKMKLPHHLCEVIHIGGLLHDIGKIGIPESLLTKPGKLTEEEYELIKTHTTKGYEIIKHVKQYKNSGILDIVLYHHERFDGKGYPRQLKEEEIPLLARIVAVADTFDAMSSGRVYRKELPLAEILHEIRLNKGKQFDPNVVDAFLALFEEENKPFTAD
;
A
#
# COMPACT_ATOMS: atom_id res chain seq x y z
N MET A 1 -0.20 11.44 -5.66
CA MET A 1 0.16 11.09 -7.06
C MET A 1 1.54 10.44 -7.21
N HIS A 2 2.56 10.83 -6.43
CA HIS A 2 3.94 10.29 -6.56
C HIS A 2 4.13 8.79 -6.22
N HIS A 3 3.29 8.18 -5.37
CA HIS A 3 3.41 6.75 -5.01
C HIS A 3 3.03 5.77 -6.13
N ARG A 4 2.34 6.22 -7.18
CA ARG A 4 1.72 5.34 -8.20
C ARG A 4 2.72 4.73 -9.20
N ILE A 5 3.83 5.41 -9.46
CA ILE A 5 4.77 5.03 -10.53
C ILE A 5 5.80 4.02 -10.01
N TRP A 6 6.29 4.21 -8.78
CA TRP A 6 7.34 3.39 -8.20
C TRP A 6 6.87 1.97 -7.84
N ASN A 7 5.58 1.76 -7.54
CA ASN A 7 5.07 0.44 -7.16
C ASN A 7 4.80 -0.49 -8.34
N ASN A 8 4.76 0.00 -9.58
CA ASN A 8 4.49 -0.84 -10.73
C ASN A 8 5.58 -0.70 -11.81
N PRO A 9 6.54 -1.65 -11.87
CA PRO A 9 7.61 -1.62 -12.85
C PRO A 9 7.13 -1.63 -14.31
N ALA A 10 5.89 -2.07 -14.57
CA ALA A 10 5.34 -2.11 -15.91
C ALA A 10 5.30 -0.73 -16.57
N TYR A 11 5.01 0.35 -15.82
CA TYR A 11 5.00 1.70 -16.39
C TYR A 11 6.36 2.09 -16.96
N PHE A 12 7.43 1.81 -16.23
CA PHE A 12 8.80 2.08 -16.69
C PHE A 12 9.19 1.18 -17.87
N ARG A 13 8.72 -0.07 -17.91
CA ARG A 13 8.93 -0.98 -19.05
C ARG A 13 8.22 -0.46 -20.31
N TYR A 14 6.96 -0.05 -20.21
CA TYR A 14 6.24 0.53 -21.35
C TYR A 14 6.91 1.81 -21.84
N LEU A 15 7.30 2.69 -20.91
CA LEU A 15 7.98 3.93 -21.24
C LEU A 15 9.33 3.67 -21.92
N PHE A 16 10.09 2.67 -21.48
CA PHE A 16 11.30 2.21 -22.15
C PHE A 16 11.03 1.82 -23.61
N PHE A 17 10.07 0.92 -23.86
CA PHE A 17 9.79 0.47 -25.23
C PHE A 17 9.29 1.61 -26.14
N ILE A 18 8.41 2.47 -25.62
CA ILE A 18 7.89 3.63 -26.36
C ILE A 18 9.04 4.59 -26.70
N LEU A 19 9.86 4.96 -25.72
CA LEU A 19 11.01 5.85 -25.95
C LEU A 19 12.03 5.23 -26.90
N PHE A 20 12.27 3.93 -26.80
CA PHE A 20 13.23 3.25 -27.66
C PHE A 20 12.80 3.28 -29.14
N ILE A 21 11.53 2.99 -29.42
CA ILE A 21 10.97 3.07 -30.78
C ILE A 21 10.99 4.51 -31.30
N ILE A 22 10.55 5.47 -30.48
CA ILE A 22 10.56 6.90 -30.82
C ILE A 22 11.99 7.37 -31.13
N SER A 23 12.97 6.96 -30.34
CA SER A 23 14.39 7.31 -30.53
C SER A 23 14.88 6.84 -31.90
N ILE A 24 14.54 5.62 -32.31
CA ILE A 24 14.94 5.08 -33.62
C ILE A 24 14.24 5.83 -34.76
N ILE A 25 12.95 6.11 -34.66
CA ILE A 25 12.17 6.79 -35.71
C ILE A 25 12.64 8.23 -35.88
N LEU A 26 12.75 8.99 -34.79
CA LEU A 26 13.17 10.39 -34.82
C LEU A 26 14.56 10.54 -35.44
N ASN A 27 15.48 9.67 -35.02
CA ASN A 27 16.85 9.68 -35.50
C ASN A 27 16.96 9.29 -36.99
N ARG A 28 16.11 8.36 -37.46
CA ARG A 28 16.12 7.92 -38.87
C ARG A 28 15.47 8.91 -39.83
N TYR A 29 14.38 9.57 -39.44
CA TYR A 29 13.52 10.28 -40.39
C TYR A 29 13.49 11.81 -40.24
N ILE A 30 13.77 12.34 -39.05
CA ILE A 30 13.49 13.76 -38.76
C ILE A 30 14.78 14.54 -38.45
N LEU A 31 15.80 13.88 -37.90
CA LEU A 31 16.85 14.56 -37.14
C LEU A 31 18.29 14.31 -37.62
N GLN A 32 18.46 13.97 -38.91
CA GLN A 32 19.74 13.55 -39.51
C GLN A 32 20.95 14.49 -39.29
N ASN A 33 20.77 15.73 -38.78
CA ASN A 33 21.80 16.78 -38.75
C ASN A 33 22.01 17.52 -37.41
N HIS A 34 21.53 17.01 -36.25
CA HIS A 34 21.90 17.63 -34.95
C HIS A 34 22.46 16.62 -33.93
N ASP A 35 23.50 17.03 -33.21
CA ASP A 35 24.33 16.15 -32.37
C ASP A 35 23.73 15.80 -30.99
N ASN A 36 22.63 16.44 -30.58
CA ASN A 36 22.14 16.37 -29.20
C ASN A 36 21.19 15.19 -28.87
N TYR A 37 20.94 14.26 -29.78
CA TYR A 37 19.91 13.22 -29.62
C TYR A 37 20.35 11.96 -28.88
N PHE A 38 21.63 11.85 -28.51
CA PHE A 38 22.12 10.78 -27.62
C PHE A 38 21.38 10.77 -26.27
N ILE A 39 20.80 11.90 -25.86
CA ILE A 39 20.02 12.02 -24.61
C ILE A 39 18.80 11.09 -24.59
N LEU A 40 18.18 10.81 -25.74
CA LEU A 40 17.03 9.90 -25.81
C LEU A 40 17.43 8.46 -25.50
N TYR A 41 18.61 8.04 -25.97
CA TYR A 41 19.17 6.72 -25.68
C TYR A 41 19.63 6.62 -24.21
N ILE A 42 20.16 7.70 -23.62
CA ILE A 42 20.44 7.77 -22.18
C ILE A 42 19.15 7.58 -21.38
N LEU A 43 18.07 8.30 -21.73
CA LEU A 43 16.76 8.15 -21.09
C LEU A 43 16.24 6.72 -21.22
N CYS A 44 16.40 6.08 -22.39
CA CYS A 44 16.07 4.67 -22.58
C CYS A 44 16.81 3.77 -21.58
N SER A 45 18.13 3.96 -21.41
CA SER A 45 18.92 3.19 -20.44
C SER A 45 18.48 3.40 -18.98
N ILE A 46 18.07 4.63 -18.62
CA ILE A 46 17.51 4.91 -17.29
C ILE A 46 16.21 4.12 -17.10
N PHE A 47 15.25 4.23 -18.04
CA PHE A 47 13.97 3.54 -17.93
C PHE A 47 14.09 2.01 -18.02
N LEU A 48 15.06 1.51 -18.79
CA LEU A 48 15.44 0.10 -18.80
C LEU A 48 15.83 -0.36 -17.38
N GLY A 49 16.75 0.37 -16.74
CA GLY A 49 17.20 0.03 -15.39
C GLY A 49 16.10 0.13 -14.34
N LEU A 50 15.26 1.17 -14.41
CA LEU A 50 14.11 1.35 -13.50
C LEU A 50 13.03 0.27 -13.72
N GLY A 51 12.74 -0.13 -14.95
CA GLY A 51 11.66 -1.07 -15.26
C GLY A 51 12.03 -2.54 -15.08
N PHE A 52 13.30 -2.88 -15.25
CA PHE A 52 13.78 -4.26 -15.21
C PHE A 52 14.67 -4.55 -13.99
N TYR A 53 14.65 -3.71 -12.95
CA TYR A 53 15.47 -3.88 -11.75
C TYR A 53 15.35 -5.26 -11.08
N ASN A 54 14.18 -5.89 -11.17
CA ASN A 54 13.89 -7.22 -10.62
C ASN A 54 14.10 -8.37 -11.60
N SER A 55 14.67 -8.10 -12.78
CA SER A 55 14.93 -9.11 -13.82
C SER A 55 16.35 -9.68 -13.70
N SER A 56 16.59 -10.83 -14.32
CA SER A 56 17.93 -11.43 -14.39
C SER A 56 18.94 -10.48 -15.04
N LEU A 57 20.14 -10.40 -14.47
CA LEU A 57 21.23 -9.53 -14.93
C LEU A 57 21.51 -9.67 -16.44
N TRP A 58 21.49 -10.90 -16.97
CA TRP A 58 21.65 -11.17 -18.40
C TRP A 58 20.65 -10.44 -19.29
N LYS A 59 19.38 -10.35 -18.90
CA LYS A 59 18.35 -9.63 -19.66
C LYS A 59 18.65 -8.14 -19.72
N ILE A 60 19.09 -7.56 -18.59
CA ILE A 60 19.42 -6.13 -18.48
C ILE A 60 20.63 -5.81 -19.38
N VAL A 61 21.68 -6.63 -19.32
CA VAL A 61 22.87 -6.48 -20.16
C VAL A 61 22.53 -6.63 -21.64
N MET A 62 21.75 -7.65 -22.01
CA MET A 62 21.33 -7.87 -23.40
C MET A 62 20.51 -6.70 -23.96
N LEU A 63 19.55 -6.18 -23.20
CA LEU A 63 18.75 -5.02 -23.61
C LEU A 63 19.60 -3.74 -23.69
N THR A 64 20.55 -3.55 -22.77
CA THR A 64 21.47 -2.40 -22.83
C THR A 64 22.35 -2.49 -24.06
N PHE A 65 22.86 -3.68 -24.38
CA PHE A 65 23.65 -3.92 -25.59
C PHE A 65 22.86 -3.59 -26.86
N LEU A 66 21.57 -3.97 -26.92
CA LEU A 66 20.67 -3.60 -28.01
C LEU A 66 20.52 -2.07 -28.14
N VAL A 67 20.34 -1.36 -27.03
CA VAL A 67 20.27 0.11 -27.01
C VAL A 67 21.57 0.73 -27.56
N VAL A 68 22.72 0.20 -27.15
CA VAL A 68 24.04 0.68 -27.58
C VAL A 68 24.29 0.40 -29.06
N ILE A 69 23.92 -0.77 -29.58
CA ILE A 69 23.99 -1.08 -31.01
C ILE A 69 23.17 -0.06 -31.80
N CYS A 70 21.90 0.14 -31.43
CA CYS A 70 21.04 1.08 -32.14
C CYS A 70 21.62 2.51 -32.07
N ARG A 71 22.12 2.93 -30.92
CA ARG A 71 22.79 4.23 -30.78
C ARG A 71 24.00 4.34 -31.71
N PHE A 72 24.87 3.33 -31.74
CA PHE A 72 26.13 3.35 -32.48
C PHE A 72 25.92 3.38 -33.99
N PHE A 73 24.97 2.61 -34.51
CA PHE A 73 24.71 2.54 -35.95
C PHE A 73 23.82 3.68 -36.46
N PHE A 74 22.85 4.15 -35.68
CA PHE A 74 21.92 5.18 -36.15
C PHE A 74 22.39 6.61 -35.86
N ILE A 75 23.36 6.83 -34.97
CA ILE A 75 24.04 8.13 -34.78
C ILE A 75 25.53 7.95 -35.06
N PRO A 76 25.94 7.82 -36.33
CA PRO A 76 27.35 7.73 -36.68
C PRO A 76 28.01 9.10 -36.43
N ASP A 77 28.96 9.11 -35.51
CA ASP A 77 29.72 10.29 -35.15
C ASP A 77 30.88 10.47 -36.16
N PRO A 78 30.95 11.59 -36.91
CA PRO A 78 31.80 11.74 -38.10
C PRO A 78 33.31 11.59 -37.83
N HIS A 79 33.76 11.64 -36.57
CA HIS A 79 35.17 11.60 -36.20
C HIS A 79 35.59 10.38 -35.37
N THR A 80 34.67 9.48 -35.03
CA THR A 80 34.87 8.53 -33.90
C THR A 80 34.28 7.14 -34.14
N SER A 81 34.20 6.67 -35.39
CA SER A 81 33.77 5.29 -35.73
C SER A 81 34.83 4.22 -35.39
N SER A 82 35.34 4.23 -34.17
CA SER A 82 36.35 3.30 -33.66
C SER A 82 35.73 2.25 -32.73
N MET A 83 36.32 1.06 -32.68
CA MET A 83 35.95 0.02 -31.71
C MET A 83 36.02 0.55 -30.26
N LEU A 84 36.95 1.46 -29.98
CA LEU A 84 37.08 2.10 -28.68
C LEU A 84 35.82 2.91 -28.32
N THR A 85 35.25 3.65 -29.27
CA THR A 85 34.01 4.41 -29.07
C THR A 85 32.82 3.51 -28.76
N PHE A 86 32.71 2.35 -29.43
CA PHE A 86 31.68 1.38 -29.10
C PHE A 86 31.83 0.86 -27.66
N ILE A 87 33.05 0.53 -27.25
CA ILE A 87 33.34 0.04 -25.89
C ILE A 87 33.02 1.13 -24.86
N THR A 88 33.40 2.39 -25.09
CA THR A 88 33.09 3.48 -24.15
C THR A 88 31.57 3.69 -24.04
N TYR A 89 30.83 3.58 -25.13
CA TYR A 89 29.36 3.66 -25.10
C TYR A 89 28.76 2.48 -24.34
N LEU A 90 29.25 1.26 -24.56
CA LEU A 90 28.78 0.09 -23.84
C LEU A 90 28.99 0.23 -22.33
N LEU A 91 30.20 0.63 -21.91
CA LEU A 91 30.52 0.82 -20.50
C LEU A 91 29.69 1.93 -19.85
N THR A 92 29.54 3.08 -20.52
CA THR A 92 28.76 4.21 -19.98
C THR A 92 27.27 3.87 -19.84
N TYR A 93 26.67 3.21 -20.83
CA TYR A 93 25.25 2.85 -20.80
C TYR A 93 24.97 1.71 -19.81
N LEU A 94 25.90 0.75 -19.67
CA LEU A 94 25.83 -0.26 -18.61
C LEU A 94 25.91 0.38 -17.23
N LEU A 95 26.82 1.34 -17.02
CA LEU A 95 26.94 2.06 -15.75
C LEU A 95 25.63 2.79 -15.40
N ILE A 96 25.05 3.54 -16.34
CA ILE A 96 23.77 4.24 -16.15
C ILE A 96 22.65 3.26 -15.82
N THR A 97 22.57 2.15 -16.54
CA THR A 97 21.53 1.13 -16.34
C THR A 97 21.70 0.48 -14.96
N PHE A 98 22.92 0.12 -14.56
CA PHE A 98 23.18 -0.48 -13.25
C PHE A 98 22.92 0.48 -12.09
N ILE A 99 23.28 1.76 -12.22
CA ILE A 99 22.93 2.79 -11.22
C ILE A 99 21.41 2.89 -11.09
N SER A 100 20.69 2.88 -12.20
CA SER A 100 19.22 2.96 -12.21
C SER A 100 18.58 1.72 -11.57
N VAL A 101 19.11 0.52 -11.84
CA VAL A 101 18.71 -0.74 -11.19
C VAL A 101 18.97 -0.67 -9.68
N ALA A 102 20.16 -0.24 -9.28
CA ALA A 102 20.55 -0.14 -7.87
C ALA A 102 19.67 0.85 -7.11
N PHE A 103 19.40 2.02 -7.70
CA PHE A 103 18.49 3.01 -7.15
C PHE A 103 17.09 2.43 -6.94
N MET A 104 16.52 1.79 -7.96
CA MET A 104 15.18 1.22 -7.87
C MET A 104 15.10 0.08 -6.84
N SER A 105 16.12 -0.76 -6.81
CA SER A 105 16.24 -1.84 -5.82
C SER A 105 16.34 -1.31 -4.40
N ARG A 106 17.04 -0.17 -4.20
CA ARG A 106 17.13 0.50 -2.90
C ARG A 106 15.79 1.09 -2.48
N VAL A 107 15.08 1.74 -3.39
CA VAL A 107 13.73 2.28 -3.12
C VAL A 107 12.78 1.17 -2.68
N GLN A 108 12.76 0.06 -3.41
CA GLN A 108 11.90 -1.09 -3.09
C GLN A 108 12.23 -1.71 -1.74
N ARG A 109 13.53 -1.92 -1.44
CA ARG A 109 13.96 -2.43 -0.14
C ARG A 109 13.52 -1.54 1.02
N VAL A 110 13.64 -0.22 0.87
CA VAL A 110 13.18 0.72 1.91
C VAL A 110 11.66 0.62 2.12
N MET A 111 10.88 0.42 1.05
CA MET A 111 9.44 0.23 1.16
C MET A 111 9.07 -1.09 1.84
N GLU A 112 9.77 -2.18 1.52
CA GLU A 112 9.61 -3.49 2.16
C GLU A 112 9.98 -3.42 3.65
N ASP A 113 11.12 -2.81 3.98
CA ASP A 113 11.58 -2.63 5.35
C ASP A 113 10.58 -1.80 6.18
N ASN A 114 10.02 -0.73 5.61
CA ASN A 114 8.99 0.08 6.27
C ASN A 114 7.72 -0.73 6.57
N LEU A 115 7.26 -1.56 5.62
CA LEU A 115 6.11 -2.44 5.84
C LEU A 115 6.42 -3.52 6.88
N ALA A 116 7.63 -4.08 6.86
CA ALA A 116 8.07 -5.06 7.85
C ALA A 116 8.12 -4.45 9.26
N LEU A 117 8.67 -3.25 9.41
CA LEU A 117 8.67 -2.50 10.67
C LEU A 117 7.25 -2.20 11.16
N THR A 118 6.35 -1.80 10.25
CA THR A 118 4.93 -1.58 10.59
C THR A 118 4.28 -2.85 11.12
N LYS A 119 4.53 -4.01 10.50
CA LYS A 119 4.03 -5.31 10.97
C LYS A 119 4.63 -5.70 12.31
N VAL A 120 5.92 -5.45 12.53
CA VAL A 120 6.57 -5.72 13.82
C VAL A 120 5.97 -4.86 14.93
N LEU A 121 5.73 -3.57 14.67
CA LEU A 121 5.06 -2.68 15.62
C LEU A 121 3.64 -3.16 15.93
N SER A 122 2.86 -3.48 14.88
CA SER A 122 1.52 -4.07 14.99
C SER A 122 1.52 -5.33 15.86
N ASN A 123 2.39 -6.30 15.56
CA ASN A 123 2.53 -7.52 16.33
C ASN A 123 2.96 -7.27 17.79
N ALA A 124 3.83 -6.27 18.04
CA ALA A 124 4.26 -5.92 19.39
C ALA A 124 3.09 -5.37 20.22
N LEU A 125 2.18 -4.59 19.63
CA LEU A 125 0.94 -4.16 20.30
C LEU A 125 0.04 -5.35 20.54
N ASP A 126 -0.17 -6.17 19.51
CA ASP A 126 -1.03 -7.34 19.57
C ASP A 126 -0.56 -8.35 20.63
N SER A 127 0.73 -8.32 21.02
CA SER A 127 1.28 -9.17 22.08
C SER A 127 1.03 -8.67 23.51
N ARG A 128 0.75 -7.36 23.69
CA ARG A 128 0.43 -6.77 24.99
C ARG A 128 -1.04 -6.93 25.37
N ASP A 129 -1.89 -7.07 24.37
CA ASP A 129 -3.29 -7.36 24.56
C ASP A 129 -3.47 -8.88 24.37
N SER A 130 -3.73 -9.59 25.47
CA SER A 130 -3.86 -11.06 25.48
C SER A 130 -4.96 -11.59 24.55
N TYR A 131 -5.75 -10.68 23.97
CA TYR A 131 -6.84 -10.87 23.03
C TYR A 131 -6.43 -10.93 21.55
N THR A 132 -5.29 -10.34 21.15
CA THR A 132 -5.11 -9.84 19.76
C THR A 132 -4.12 -10.59 18.87
N MET A 133 -3.75 -11.84 19.16
CA MET A 133 -2.79 -12.55 18.30
C MET A 133 -3.34 -12.69 16.86
N HIS A 134 -2.88 -11.82 15.95
CA HIS A 134 -3.32 -11.62 14.56
C HIS A 134 -4.56 -10.74 14.31
N HIS A 135 -5.15 -10.10 15.32
CA HIS A 135 -6.32 -9.21 15.15
C HIS A 135 -6.06 -8.10 14.14
N SER A 136 -5.01 -7.30 14.36
CA SER A 136 -4.67 -6.18 13.47
C SER A 136 -4.41 -6.63 12.03
N LYS A 137 -3.84 -7.84 11.86
CA LYS A 137 -3.58 -8.46 10.56
C LYS A 137 -4.89 -8.89 9.86
N ASN A 138 -5.84 -9.45 10.60
CA ASN A 138 -7.13 -9.87 10.08
C ASN A 138 -7.98 -8.66 9.69
N VAL A 139 -8.06 -7.64 10.54
CA VAL A 139 -8.75 -6.38 10.24
C VAL A 139 -8.21 -5.78 8.94
N ALA A 140 -6.88 -5.70 8.79
CA ALA A 140 -6.29 -5.22 7.56
C ALA A 140 -6.64 -6.10 6.34
N LYS A 141 -6.64 -7.44 6.48
CA LYS A 141 -7.01 -8.39 5.41
C LYS A 141 -8.47 -8.17 4.96
N TYR A 142 -9.42 -8.10 5.89
CA TYR A 142 -10.84 -7.91 5.58
C TYR A 142 -11.11 -6.53 5.00
N ALA A 143 -10.53 -5.48 5.58
CA ALA A 143 -10.67 -4.12 5.07
C ALA A 143 -10.16 -3.99 3.62
N MET A 144 -9.05 -4.64 3.28
CA MET A 144 -8.57 -4.71 1.89
C MET A 144 -9.53 -5.46 0.95
N GLN A 145 -10.15 -6.55 1.40
CA GLN A 145 -11.13 -7.28 0.59
C GLN A 145 -12.37 -6.43 0.30
N ILE A 146 -12.90 -5.75 1.32
CA ILE A 146 -14.02 -4.80 1.18
C ILE A 146 -13.64 -3.70 0.18
N ALA A 147 -12.46 -3.08 0.34
CA ALA A 147 -11.98 -2.03 -0.56
C ALA A 147 -11.86 -2.49 -2.02
N LYS A 148 -11.37 -3.72 -2.25
CA LYS A 148 -11.29 -4.32 -3.59
C LYS A 148 -12.68 -4.56 -4.17
N LYS A 149 -13.62 -5.04 -3.35
CA LYS A 149 -15.02 -5.26 -3.75
C LYS A 149 -15.72 -3.96 -4.14
N MET A 150 -15.40 -2.87 -3.44
CA MET A 150 -15.80 -1.50 -3.78
C MET A 150 -15.03 -0.91 -4.98
N LYS A 151 -14.13 -1.67 -5.61
CA LYS A 151 -13.30 -1.26 -6.76
C LYS A 151 -12.44 -0.02 -6.47
N LEU A 152 -12.00 0.14 -5.23
CA LEU A 152 -11.09 1.24 -4.88
C LEU A 152 -9.73 1.07 -5.56
N PRO A 153 -9.06 2.18 -5.93
CA PRO A 153 -7.71 2.15 -6.46
C PRO A 153 -6.72 1.38 -5.56
N HIS A 154 -5.77 0.66 -6.17
CA HIS A 154 -4.77 -0.15 -5.45
C HIS A 154 -4.03 0.62 -4.34
N HIS A 155 -3.67 1.88 -4.58
CA HIS A 155 -2.97 2.70 -3.58
C HIS A 155 -3.81 2.94 -2.31
N LEU A 156 -5.15 3.02 -2.42
CA LEU A 156 -6.01 3.12 -1.24
C LEU A 156 -6.09 1.79 -0.50
N CYS A 157 -5.98 0.65 -1.21
CA CYS A 157 -5.87 -0.65 -0.56
C CYS A 157 -4.57 -0.78 0.25
N GLU A 158 -3.45 -0.24 -0.25
CA GLU A 158 -2.19 -0.16 0.52
C GLU A 158 -2.32 0.71 1.77
N VAL A 159 -3.00 1.86 1.65
CA VAL A 159 -3.30 2.75 2.79
C VAL A 159 -4.17 2.03 3.82
N ILE A 160 -5.23 1.35 3.39
CA ILE A 160 -6.11 0.57 4.27
C ILE A 160 -5.35 -0.56 4.96
N HIS A 161 -4.44 -1.24 4.27
CA HIS A 161 -3.62 -2.28 4.87
C HIS A 161 -2.78 -1.71 6.02
N ILE A 162 -2.04 -0.61 5.78
CA ILE A 162 -1.20 0.00 6.81
C ILE A 162 -2.06 0.58 7.95
N GLY A 163 -3.16 1.26 7.61
CA GLY A 163 -4.08 1.82 8.59
C GLY A 163 -4.75 0.75 9.45
N GLY A 164 -5.17 -0.38 8.86
CA GLY A 164 -5.73 -1.51 9.59
C GLY A 164 -4.72 -2.19 10.52
N LEU A 165 -3.45 -2.30 10.12
CA LEU A 165 -2.40 -2.81 11.02
C LEU A 165 -2.12 -1.90 12.22
N LEU A 166 -2.36 -0.60 12.06
CA LEU A 166 -2.01 0.43 13.05
C LEU A 166 -3.22 1.05 13.74
N HIS A 167 -4.46 0.64 13.44
CA HIS A 167 -5.67 1.30 13.94
C HIS A 167 -5.69 1.40 15.47
N ASP A 168 -5.17 0.37 16.13
CA ASP A 168 -5.09 0.22 17.57
C ASP A 168 -3.74 0.61 18.20
N ILE A 169 -2.82 1.25 17.45
CA ILE A 169 -1.48 1.65 17.94
C ILE A 169 -1.51 2.46 19.24
N GLY A 170 -2.59 3.21 19.50
CA GLY A 170 -2.74 4.00 20.72
C GLY A 170 -3.02 3.19 21.98
N LYS A 171 -3.37 1.90 21.87
CA LYS A 171 -3.55 1.01 23.03
C LYS A 171 -2.27 0.89 23.87
N ILE A 172 -1.08 1.16 23.28
CA ILE A 172 0.18 1.24 24.03
C ILE A 172 0.13 2.23 25.20
N GLY A 173 -0.67 3.29 25.06
CA GLY A 173 -0.86 4.33 26.07
C GLY A 173 -2.03 4.09 27.00
N ILE A 174 -2.66 2.91 26.96
CA ILE A 174 -3.76 2.50 27.84
C ILE A 174 -3.22 1.52 28.90
N PRO A 175 -3.60 1.68 30.18
CA PRO A 175 -3.22 0.73 31.23
C PRO A 175 -3.66 -0.70 30.91
N GLU A 176 -2.74 -1.65 31.09
CA GLU A 176 -2.98 -3.08 30.81
C GLU A 176 -4.09 -3.67 31.69
N SER A 177 -4.21 -3.20 32.93
CA SER A 177 -5.29 -3.58 33.86
C SER A 177 -6.69 -3.23 33.33
N LEU A 178 -6.81 -2.24 32.44
CA LEU A 178 -8.08 -1.89 31.80
C LEU A 178 -8.33 -2.72 30.53
N LEU A 179 -7.29 -2.96 29.73
CA LEU A 179 -7.39 -3.79 28.53
C LEU A 179 -7.75 -5.25 28.87
N THR A 180 -7.23 -5.76 29.99
CA THR A 180 -7.41 -7.14 30.45
C THR A 180 -8.50 -7.29 31.52
N LYS A 181 -9.26 -6.22 31.81
CA LYS A 181 -10.25 -6.23 32.90
C LYS A 181 -11.35 -7.27 32.65
N PRO A 182 -11.58 -8.22 33.57
CA PRO A 182 -12.72 -9.13 33.45
C PRO A 182 -14.03 -8.37 33.77
N GLY A 183 -14.97 -8.37 32.83
CA GLY A 183 -16.30 -7.80 33.01
C GLY A 183 -16.52 -6.46 32.29
N LYS A 184 -17.55 -5.72 32.72
CA LYS A 184 -17.89 -4.42 32.12
C LYS A 184 -16.97 -3.32 32.67
N LEU A 185 -16.56 -2.42 31.79
CA LEU A 185 -15.88 -1.18 32.16
C LEU A 185 -16.87 -0.22 32.81
N THR A 186 -16.38 0.61 33.73
CA THR A 186 -17.10 1.80 34.16
C THR A 186 -17.10 2.84 33.05
N GLU A 187 -17.96 3.87 33.14
CA GLU A 187 -17.98 4.94 32.13
C GLU A 187 -16.62 5.66 32.06
N GLU A 188 -15.99 5.92 33.21
CA GLU A 188 -14.67 6.55 33.29
C GLU A 188 -13.57 5.71 32.64
N GLU A 189 -13.59 4.39 32.86
CA GLU A 189 -12.66 3.47 32.22
C GLU A 189 -12.90 3.41 30.70
N TYR A 190 -14.17 3.43 30.28
CA TYR A 190 -14.53 3.44 28.87
C TYR A 190 -14.08 4.73 28.17
N GLU A 191 -14.26 5.90 28.79
CA GLU A 191 -13.71 7.18 28.31
C GLU A 191 -12.20 7.12 28.17
N LEU A 192 -11.49 6.50 29.11
CA LEU A 192 -10.04 6.33 29.00
C LEU A 192 -9.66 5.42 27.81
N ILE A 193 -10.37 4.31 27.59
CA ILE A 193 -10.10 3.44 26.44
C ILE A 193 -10.36 4.16 25.12
N LYS A 194 -11.41 4.98 25.00
CA LYS A 194 -11.71 5.76 23.78
C LYS A 194 -10.52 6.62 23.33
N THR A 195 -9.66 7.05 24.26
CA THR A 195 -8.47 7.85 23.96
C THR A 195 -7.40 7.13 23.13
N HIS A 196 -7.48 5.81 22.93
CA HIS A 196 -6.51 5.12 22.07
C HIS A 196 -6.52 5.66 20.63
N THR A 197 -7.66 6.12 20.11
CA THR A 197 -7.76 6.73 18.78
C THR A 197 -6.89 8.00 18.67
N THR A 198 -7.03 8.92 19.63
CA THR A 198 -6.29 10.18 19.67
C THR A 198 -4.82 9.96 20.03
N LYS A 199 -4.52 9.10 21.01
CA LYS A 199 -3.14 8.69 21.34
C LYS A 199 -2.45 8.04 20.15
N GLY A 200 -3.17 7.17 19.43
CA GLY A 200 -2.65 6.50 18.24
C GLY A 200 -2.26 7.49 17.16
N TYR A 201 -3.17 8.42 16.84
CA TYR A 201 -2.88 9.54 15.93
C TYR A 201 -1.64 10.33 16.37
N GLU A 202 -1.54 10.70 17.64
CA GLU A 202 -0.41 11.46 18.19
C GLU A 202 0.93 10.71 18.06
N ILE A 203 0.93 9.39 18.19
CA ILE A 203 2.14 8.55 18.01
C ILE A 203 2.60 8.57 16.56
N ILE A 204 1.69 8.36 15.61
CA ILE A 204 2.08 8.11 14.21
C ILE A 204 2.08 9.36 13.31
N LYS A 205 1.51 10.50 13.74
CA LYS A 205 1.44 11.75 12.95
C LYS A 205 2.81 12.32 12.53
N HIS A 206 3.88 11.92 13.21
CA HIS A 206 5.23 12.37 12.92
C HIS A 206 5.85 11.67 11.70
N VAL A 207 5.28 10.54 11.26
CA VAL A 207 5.73 9.83 10.06
C VAL A 207 5.31 10.62 8.83
N LYS A 208 6.28 11.23 8.13
CA LYS A 208 6.02 12.08 6.95
C LYS A 208 5.18 11.39 5.88
N GLN A 209 5.39 10.09 5.65
CA GLN A 209 4.65 9.30 4.66
C GLN A 209 3.16 9.14 5.01
N TYR A 210 2.78 9.24 6.29
CA TYR A 210 1.40 9.03 6.72
C TYR A 210 0.57 10.32 6.63
N LYS A 211 1.23 11.48 6.60
CA LYS A 211 0.55 12.77 6.43
C LYS A 211 -0.19 12.80 5.09
N ASN A 212 -1.48 13.18 5.13
CA ASN A 212 -2.37 13.27 3.97
C ASN A 212 -2.53 11.96 3.17
N SER A 213 -2.17 10.81 3.77
CA SER A 213 -2.31 9.50 3.13
C SER A 213 -3.66 8.84 3.37
N GLY A 214 -4.38 9.24 4.43
CA GLY A 214 -5.55 8.55 4.97
C GLY A 214 -5.25 7.58 6.11
N ILE A 215 -3.97 7.22 6.35
CA ILE A 215 -3.58 6.33 7.47
C ILE A 215 -3.93 6.97 8.82
N LEU A 216 -3.61 8.26 9.00
CA LEU A 216 -3.89 8.98 10.24
C LEU A 216 -5.39 9.05 10.53
N ASP A 217 -6.20 9.21 9.47
CA ASP A 217 -7.66 9.27 9.57
C ASP A 217 -8.26 7.92 9.97
N ILE A 218 -7.71 6.81 9.47
CA ILE A 218 -8.12 5.47 9.90
C ILE A 218 -7.90 5.32 11.41
N VAL A 219 -6.68 5.59 11.89
CA VAL A 219 -6.35 5.45 13.32
C VAL A 219 -7.24 6.36 14.19
N LEU A 220 -7.51 7.57 13.73
CA LEU A 220 -8.28 8.54 14.51
C LEU A 220 -9.79 8.28 14.49
N TYR A 221 -10.35 7.77 13.38
CA TYR A 221 -11.80 7.75 13.15
C TYR A 221 -12.41 6.36 12.94
N HIS A 222 -11.67 5.26 13.08
CA HIS A 222 -12.23 3.90 12.88
C HIS A 222 -13.34 3.52 13.89
N HIS A 223 -13.51 4.29 14.98
CA HIS A 223 -14.64 4.15 15.90
C HIS A 223 -15.70 5.24 15.78
N GLU A 224 -15.61 6.09 14.76
CA GLU A 224 -16.74 6.93 14.38
C GLU A 224 -17.88 6.06 13.83
N ARG A 225 -19.12 6.48 14.10
CA ARG A 225 -20.32 5.75 13.70
C ARG A 225 -21.08 6.57 12.69
N PHE A 226 -21.65 5.91 11.68
CA PHE A 226 -22.40 6.58 10.61
C PHE A 226 -23.54 7.49 11.14
N ASP A 227 -24.15 7.12 12.27
CA ASP A 227 -25.18 7.87 13.00
C ASP A 227 -24.66 9.04 13.87
N GLY A 228 -23.34 9.26 13.94
CA GLY A 228 -22.70 10.31 14.73
C GLY A 228 -22.62 10.03 16.22
N LYS A 229 -22.87 8.79 16.67
CA LYS A 229 -22.75 8.41 18.09
C LYS A 229 -21.37 7.82 18.42
N GLY A 230 -20.44 7.90 17.48
CA GLY A 230 -19.08 7.39 17.63
C GLY A 230 -18.16 8.35 18.37
N TYR A 231 -16.86 8.11 18.28
CA TYR A 231 -15.82 8.92 18.89
C TYR A 231 -14.59 8.92 17.97
N PRO A 232 -13.67 9.90 18.09
CA PRO A 232 -13.58 10.96 19.11
C PRO A 232 -14.29 12.28 18.78
N ARG A 233 -14.77 12.48 17.54
CA ARG A 233 -15.35 13.74 17.07
C ARG A 233 -16.84 13.66 16.75
N GLN A 234 -17.46 12.48 16.81
CA GLN A 234 -18.89 12.30 16.53
C GLN A 234 -19.26 12.72 15.10
N LEU A 235 -18.36 12.44 14.16
CA LEU A 235 -18.56 12.70 12.74
C LEU A 235 -19.75 11.88 12.23
N LYS A 236 -20.53 12.44 11.30
CA LYS A 236 -21.72 11.79 10.74
C LYS A 236 -21.54 11.43 9.28
N GLU A 237 -22.09 10.27 8.90
CA GLU A 237 -22.21 9.85 7.51
C GLU A 237 -20.89 9.98 6.71
N GLU A 238 -20.87 10.86 5.71
CA GLU A 238 -19.73 11.06 4.81
C GLU A 238 -18.66 12.00 5.36
N GLU A 239 -18.90 12.68 6.49
CA GLU A 239 -17.86 13.40 7.23
C GLU A 239 -16.77 12.44 7.73
N ILE A 240 -17.15 11.17 7.95
CA ILE A 240 -16.22 10.10 8.30
C ILE A 240 -15.43 9.71 7.04
N PRO A 241 -14.09 9.75 7.07
CA PRO A 241 -13.27 9.32 5.96
C PRO A 241 -13.62 7.88 5.53
N LEU A 242 -13.80 7.65 4.23
CA LEU A 242 -14.23 6.35 3.69
C LEU A 242 -13.35 5.19 4.17
N LEU A 243 -12.03 5.40 4.25
CA LEU A 243 -11.12 4.35 4.67
C LEU A 243 -11.33 3.95 6.13
N ALA A 244 -11.69 4.90 7.01
CA ALA A 244 -12.04 4.63 8.40
C ALA A 244 -13.37 3.86 8.50
N ARG A 245 -14.38 4.22 7.68
CA ARG A 245 -15.65 3.47 7.58
C ARG A 245 -15.45 2.01 7.17
N ILE A 246 -14.52 1.75 6.24
CA ILE A 246 -14.16 0.39 5.83
C ILE A 246 -13.52 -0.39 6.98
N VAL A 247 -12.56 0.23 7.68
CA VAL A 247 -11.88 -0.41 8.81
C VAL A 247 -12.83 -0.67 9.97
N ALA A 248 -13.79 0.21 10.24
CA ALA A 248 -14.81 0.02 11.29
C ALA A 248 -15.62 -1.27 11.11
N VAL A 249 -16.02 -1.58 9.87
CA VAL A 249 -16.74 -2.83 9.54
C VAL A 249 -15.83 -4.05 9.70
N ALA A 250 -14.58 -3.95 9.20
CA ALA A 250 -13.61 -5.04 9.28
C ALA A 250 -13.21 -5.37 10.74
N ASP A 251 -13.00 -4.34 11.57
CA ASP A 251 -12.72 -4.46 12.99
C ASP A 251 -13.87 -5.14 13.74
N THR A 252 -15.09 -4.68 13.54
CA THR A 252 -16.28 -5.28 14.17
C THR A 252 -16.47 -6.74 13.74
N PHE A 253 -16.24 -7.06 12.45
CA PHE A 253 -16.31 -8.43 11.97
C PHE A 253 -15.26 -9.32 12.63
N ASP A 254 -13.99 -8.91 12.63
CA ASP A 254 -12.92 -9.69 13.25
C ASP A 254 -13.18 -9.88 14.76
N ALA A 255 -13.62 -8.82 15.44
CA ALA A 255 -13.97 -8.84 16.86
C ALA A 255 -15.11 -9.81 17.23
N MET A 256 -16.04 -10.08 16.31
CA MET A 256 -17.13 -11.03 16.51
C MET A 256 -16.77 -12.46 16.08
N SER A 257 -15.91 -12.59 15.06
CA SER A 257 -15.48 -13.88 14.49
C SER A 257 -14.36 -14.56 15.25
N SER A 258 -13.44 -13.78 15.82
CA SER A 258 -12.37 -14.28 16.69
C SER A 258 -12.92 -14.42 18.11
N GLY A 259 -13.06 -15.66 18.59
CA GLY A 259 -13.62 -15.93 19.91
C GLY A 259 -12.88 -15.15 20.99
N ARG A 260 -13.56 -14.21 21.66
CA ARG A 260 -12.99 -13.54 22.85
C ARG A 260 -12.92 -14.55 23.99
N VAL A 261 -11.92 -14.44 24.88
CA VAL A 261 -11.75 -15.30 26.08
C VAL A 261 -13.04 -15.48 26.91
N TYR A 262 -14.00 -14.56 26.79
CA TYR A 262 -15.27 -14.56 27.51
C TYR A 262 -16.53 -14.74 26.62
N ARG A 263 -16.40 -14.97 25.30
CA ARG A 263 -17.52 -15.16 24.37
C ARG A 263 -17.20 -16.25 23.35
N LYS A 264 -18.02 -17.31 23.30
CA LYS A 264 -17.96 -18.29 22.20
C LYS A 264 -18.06 -17.56 20.85
N GLU A 265 -17.29 -18.00 19.87
CA GLU A 265 -17.38 -17.54 18.48
C GLU A 265 -18.85 -17.52 18.05
N LEU A 266 -19.30 -16.38 17.52
CA LEU A 266 -20.65 -16.28 16.98
C LEU A 266 -20.70 -17.02 15.63
N PRO A 267 -21.77 -17.77 15.34
CA PRO A 267 -21.98 -18.32 14.02
C PRO A 267 -21.92 -17.22 12.95
N LEU A 268 -21.25 -17.48 11.82
CA LEU A 268 -21.11 -16.51 10.74
C LEU A 268 -22.46 -15.87 10.35
N ALA A 269 -23.53 -16.65 10.29
CA ALA A 269 -24.87 -16.17 9.99
C ALA A 269 -25.36 -15.08 10.99
N GLU A 270 -25.05 -15.23 12.28
CA GLU A 270 -25.37 -14.23 13.31
C GLU A 270 -24.52 -12.97 13.16
N ILE A 271 -23.23 -13.12 12.86
CA ILE A 271 -22.32 -11.98 12.62
C ILE A 271 -22.80 -11.16 11.41
N LEU A 272 -23.11 -11.82 10.29
CA LEU A 272 -23.63 -11.16 9.09
C LEU A 272 -24.99 -10.51 9.35
N HIS A 273 -25.83 -11.12 10.19
CA HIS A 273 -27.09 -10.54 10.61
C HIS A 273 -26.88 -9.26 11.44
N GLU A 274 -25.99 -9.28 12.43
CA GLU A 274 -25.68 -8.13 13.28
C GLU A 274 -25.12 -6.95 12.48
N ILE A 275 -24.19 -7.21 11.55
CA ILE A 275 -23.65 -6.18 10.65
C ILE A 275 -24.76 -5.58 9.78
N ARG A 276 -25.67 -6.42 9.27
CA ARG A 276 -26.82 -5.97 8.47
C ARG A 276 -27.80 -5.12 9.28
N LEU A 277 -28.08 -5.47 10.54
CA LEU A 277 -28.95 -4.70 11.44
C LEU A 277 -28.40 -3.30 11.78
N ASN A 278 -27.07 -3.16 11.77
CA ASN A 278 -26.37 -1.92 12.08
C ASN A 278 -26.03 -1.07 10.83
N LYS A 279 -26.46 -1.51 9.64
CA LYS A 279 -26.36 -0.76 8.38
C LYS A 279 -27.10 0.59 8.47
N GLY A 280 -26.43 1.68 8.12
CA GLY A 280 -26.96 3.05 8.23
C GLY A 280 -27.03 3.60 9.66
N LYS A 281 -26.60 2.82 10.66
CA LYS A 281 -26.49 3.24 12.06
C LYS A 281 -25.02 3.30 12.46
N GLN A 282 -24.43 2.16 12.79
CA GLN A 282 -23.01 2.09 13.10
C GLN A 282 -22.18 2.19 11.83
N PHE A 283 -22.62 1.52 10.76
CA PHE A 283 -21.84 1.30 9.57
C PHE A 283 -22.43 2.00 8.35
N ASP A 284 -21.54 2.42 7.47
CA ASP A 284 -21.91 2.94 6.15
C ASP A 284 -22.66 1.88 5.33
N PRO A 285 -23.85 2.20 4.80
CA PRO A 285 -24.60 1.33 3.91
C PRO A 285 -23.80 0.72 2.76
N ASN A 286 -23.00 1.52 2.07
CA ASN A 286 -22.24 1.10 0.88
C ASN A 286 -21.11 0.13 1.24
N VAL A 287 -20.47 0.36 2.40
CA VAL A 287 -19.40 -0.51 2.91
C VAL A 287 -19.99 -1.84 3.35
N VAL A 288 -21.14 -1.83 4.04
CA VAL A 288 -21.84 -3.05 4.44
C VAL A 288 -22.26 -3.88 3.23
N ASP A 289 -22.81 -3.25 2.18
CA ASP A 289 -23.21 -3.96 0.97
C ASP A 289 -22.03 -4.63 0.28
N ALA A 290 -20.90 -3.92 0.18
CA ALA A 290 -19.68 -4.51 -0.36
C ALA A 290 -19.17 -5.66 0.52
N PHE A 291 -19.19 -5.50 1.84
CA PHE A 291 -18.79 -6.56 2.77
C PHE A 291 -19.67 -7.80 2.65
N LEU A 292 -21.00 -7.66 2.66
CA LEU A 292 -21.94 -8.79 2.54
C LEU A 292 -21.79 -9.50 1.19
N ALA A 293 -21.55 -8.75 0.11
CA ALA A 293 -21.33 -9.32 -1.21
C ALA A 293 -20.05 -10.18 -1.32
N LEU A 294 -19.09 -10.06 -0.38
CA LEU A 294 -17.96 -10.99 -0.30
C LEU A 294 -18.41 -12.42 0.04
N PHE A 295 -19.48 -12.57 0.83
CA PHE A 295 -19.98 -13.86 1.29
C PHE A 295 -21.08 -14.44 0.38
N GLU A 296 -21.74 -13.60 -0.43
CA GLU A 296 -22.77 -14.05 -1.38
C GLU A 296 -22.18 -14.61 -2.68
N GLU A 297 -21.00 -14.13 -3.10
CA GLU A 297 -20.31 -14.62 -4.30
C GLU A 297 -19.45 -15.87 -4.05
N GLU A 298 -19.13 -16.19 -2.79
CA GLU A 298 -18.29 -17.34 -2.44
C GLU A 298 -19.12 -18.57 -2.03
N ASN A 299 -19.40 -19.45 -2.98
CA ASN A 299 -19.48 -20.91 -2.73
C ASN A 299 -18.07 -21.50 -2.44
N LYS A 300 -17.23 -20.77 -1.69
CA LYS A 300 -15.92 -21.22 -1.21
C LYS A 300 -15.81 -20.86 0.28
N PRO A 301 -15.33 -21.79 1.13
CA PRO A 301 -15.15 -21.51 2.53
C PRO A 301 -14.09 -20.42 2.72
N PHE A 302 -14.38 -19.52 3.64
CA PHE A 302 -13.45 -18.53 4.16
C PHE A 302 -12.27 -19.27 4.82
N THR A 303 -11.13 -19.39 4.14
CA THR A 303 -9.97 -20.06 4.73
C THR A 303 -9.16 -19.08 5.58
N ALA A 304 -9.05 -19.41 6.86
CA ALA A 304 -8.25 -18.72 7.88
C ALA A 304 -6.74 -19.00 7.74
N ASP A 305 -6.25 -19.14 6.51
CA ASP A 305 -4.84 -19.38 6.18
C ASP A 305 -4.12 -18.08 5.73
#